data_AF-A0AAV7G2V2-F1
#
_entry.id   AF-A0AAV7G2V2-F1
#
_cell.length_a   1.000
_cell.length_b   1.000
_cell.length_c   1.000
_cell.angle_alpha   90.00
_cell.angle_beta   90.00
_cell.angle_gamma   90.00
#
_symmetry.space_group_name_H-M   'P 1'
#
loop_
_entity.id
_entity.type
_entity.pdbx_description
1 polymer ?
#
loop_
_entity_poly.entity_id
_entity_poly.type
_entity_poly.pdbx_seq_one_letter_code
_entity_poly.pdbx_strand_id
1 'polypeptide(L)'
;MAIWAQTPHRLSNSNPNLSLRSSLLLALAVSICLAGGTLFLVPFHSARNAASTFSFSSANISTDRYFLNLRFPHRRVLAVKTDPLRVRIDLIRKQAADHAGLASAYASYARKLKLENSKQLRLFAEISRNFSLLISDHRHLLEALSPIDEPSLRRFERDVKDRIRAARTLITDAKESFDNQLKIQKLKDTIFAVNEQLTKAKKQGAFSSLIAAKSIPKSLHCLAMRLMEERISHSDRYGDPESPPPALENPRLYHYAIFSDNVLAASVVLNSAVKNAKDPSKHVFHVVTDRMNLGAMQVMFKLKDYAGAHIEVRAFEDYKFLNSSYVPVLRQLESANLQRFYFENKLENATKDTTNMKFRNPKYLSMLNHLRFYLPEMYPKLHRILFLDDDVVVQKDVTALWKIDMDGKVNGAVETCFGSFHRYAQYMNFSHPLIKQKFDPKACGWAYGMNFFDLDAWRKEKCTEQYHYWQNLNENRTLWKLGTLPPGLITFYSTTKPLDKSWHVLGLGYNPSISMDEIQNAAVVHFNGNMKPWLDIGMNQFRPLWTKYVDYDNEFIRLCNFGA
;
A
#
# COMPACT_ATOMS: atom_id res chain seq x y z
N MET A 1 12.19 -41.29 -58.03
CA MET A 1 11.12 -42.23 -58.38
C MET A 1 9.79 -41.56 -58.05
N ALA A 2 8.96 -41.36 -59.09
CA ALA A 2 7.55 -40.94 -59.19
C ALA A 2 6.95 -40.08 -58.05
N ILE A 3 6.65 -38.78 -58.25
CA ILE A 3 5.50 -38.14 -58.95
C ILE A 3 4.15 -38.48 -58.28
N TRP A 4 3.44 -37.45 -57.78
CA TRP A 4 2.11 -37.03 -58.27
C TRP A 4 1.63 -35.75 -57.56
N ALA A 5 1.20 -34.79 -58.39
CA ALA A 5 0.54 -33.55 -58.03
C ALA A 5 -0.99 -33.75 -58.05
N GLN A 6 -1.73 -32.99 -57.24
CA GLN A 6 -3.07 -32.50 -57.62
C GLN A 6 -3.58 -31.40 -56.69
N THR A 7 -4.02 -30.32 -57.33
CA THR A 7 -4.77 -29.16 -56.84
C THR A 7 -6.21 -29.51 -56.39
N PRO A 8 -6.88 -28.63 -55.63
CA PRO A 8 -8.11 -28.94 -54.91
C PRO A 8 -9.39 -28.66 -55.73
N HIS A 9 -10.41 -29.50 -55.53
CA HIS A 9 -11.78 -29.25 -55.97
C HIS A 9 -12.66 -28.71 -54.83
N ARG A 10 -13.36 -27.61 -55.15
CA ARG A 10 -14.51 -27.03 -54.44
C ARG A 10 -15.70 -28.01 -54.40
N LEU A 11 -16.47 -27.98 -53.31
CA LEU A 11 -17.94 -28.05 -53.24
C LEU A 11 -18.33 -27.46 -51.85
N SER A 12 -18.80 -26.21 -51.78
CA SER A 12 -20.21 -25.80 -51.73
C SER A 12 -20.95 -26.21 -50.44
N ASN A 13 -21.14 -25.26 -49.53
CA ASN A 13 -22.48 -24.94 -49.01
C ASN A 13 -22.54 -23.56 -48.33
N SER A 14 -23.23 -22.66 -49.02
CA SER A 14 -24.20 -21.67 -48.49
C SER A 14 -23.99 -21.07 -47.09
N ASN A 15 -23.37 -19.89 -47.07
CA ASN A 15 -23.61 -18.86 -46.06
C ASN A 15 -24.75 -17.94 -46.53
N PRO A 16 -25.84 -17.79 -45.75
CA PRO A 16 -26.62 -16.56 -45.75
C PRO A 16 -26.43 -15.81 -44.42
N ASN A 17 -26.48 -14.48 -44.51
CA ASN A 17 -26.59 -13.49 -43.42
C ASN A 17 -25.33 -12.64 -43.16
N LEU A 18 -24.91 -11.94 -44.21
CA LEU A 18 -24.36 -10.59 -44.11
C LEU A 18 -25.51 -9.59 -44.34
N SER A 19 -26.33 -9.38 -43.31
CA SER A 19 -27.38 -8.36 -43.27
C SER A 19 -28.03 -8.44 -41.90
N LEU A 20 -27.45 -7.80 -40.89
CA LEU A 20 -28.17 -7.24 -39.73
C LEU A 20 -27.22 -6.36 -38.90
N ARG A 21 -26.49 -5.44 -39.56
CA ARG A 21 -25.97 -4.22 -38.92
C ARG A 21 -27.05 -3.14 -38.96
N SER A 22 -28.19 -3.40 -38.32
CA SER A 22 -29.20 -2.40 -37.97
C SER A 22 -30.31 -2.99 -37.06
N SER A 23 -29.97 -3.83 -36.08
CA SER A 23 -30.99 -4.34 -35.13
C SER A 23 -30.42 -4.78 -33.78
N LEU A 24 -29.34 -4.15 -33.30
CA LEU A 24 -28.79 -4.39 -31.95
C LEU A 24 -28.91 -3.18 -31.01
N LEU A 25 -29.79 -2.24 -31.35
CA LEU A 25 -30.14 -1.08 -30.53
C LEU A 25 -31.53 -1.18 -29.87
N LEU A 26 -32.22 -2.31 -29.99
CA LEU A 26 -33.54 -2.54 -29.36
C LEU A 26 -33.62 -3.95 -28.75
N ALA A 27 -32.82 -4.21 -27.71
CA ALA A 27 -33.01 -5.35 -26.80
C ALA A 27 -32.31 -5.13 -25.44
N LEU A 28 -32.37 -3.90 -24.92
CA LEU A 28 -31.83 -3.54 -23.60
C LEU A 28 -32.78 -2.67 -22.77
N ALA A 29 -34.08 -2.79 -23.06
CA ALA A 29 -35.15 -2.28 -22.25
C ALA A 29 -36.13 -3.43 -21.99
N VAL A 30 -36.64 -3.54 -20.76
CA VAL A 30 -37.48 -4.63 -20.21
C VAL A 30 -36.67 -5.79 -19.60
N SER A 31 -36.06 -5.55 -18.43
CA SER A 31 -36.04 -6.48 -17.28
C SER A 31 -35.24 -5.92 -16.11
N ILE A 32 -35.59 -4.73 -15.59
CA ILE A 32 -35.19 -4.32 -14.24
C ILE A 32 -36.34 -3.52 -13.62
N CYS A 33 -37.38 -4.23 -13.19
CA CYS A 33 -38.36 -3.76 -12.22
C CYS A 33 -38.80 -5.00 -11.43
N LEU A 34 -38.11 -5.30 -10.32
CA LEU A 34 -38.57 -6.07 -9.16
C LEU A 34 -37.37 -6.43 -8.28
N ALA A 35 -36.94 -5.50 -7.43
CA ALA A 35 -36.21 -5.76 -6.18
C ALA A 35 -36.03 -4.44 -5.42
N GLY A 36 -37.11 -3.95 -4.81
CA GLY A 36 -37.04 -2.87 -3.83
C GLY A 36 -36.62 -3.43 -2.48
N GLY A 37 -35.37 -3.18 -2.08
CA GLY A 37 -34.83 -3.50 -0.76
C GLY A 37 -33.74 -2.49 -0.41
N THR A 38 -34.12 -1.50 0.39
CA THR A 38 -33.37 -0.28 0.71
C THR A 38 -32.02 -0.56 1.38
N LEU A 39 -30.95 -0.20 0.69
CA LEU A 39 -29.61 0.03 1.26
C LEU A 39 -29.28 1.51 1.12
N PHE A 40 -28.78 2.07 2.22
CA PHE A 40 -28.27 3.42 2.39
C PHE A 40 -27.32 3.83 1.27
N LEU A 41 -27.75 4.75 0.41
CA LEU A 41 -26.89 5.69 -0.32
C LEU A 41 -27.68 6.97 -0.54
N VAL A 42 -27.11 8.10 -0.14
CA VAL A 42 -27.63 9.45 -0.37
C VAL A 42 -27.37 9.83 -1.83
N PRO A 43 -28.38 10.23 -2.63
CA PRO A 43 -28.16 11.07 -3.79
C PRO A 43 -28.75 12.46 -3.55
N PHE A 44 -27.94 13.49 -3.80
CA PHE A 44 -28.39 14.88 -3.90
C PHE A 44 -29.10 15.12 -5.24
N HIS A 45 -30.09 16.04 -5.21
CA HIS A 45 -30.97 16.58 -6.28
C HIS A 45 -32.33 15.85 -6.43
N SER A 46 -33.48 16.50 -6.50
CA SER A 46 -33.87 17.90 -6.81
C SER A 46 -35.24 18.19 -6.19
N ALA A 47 -35.44 19.40 -5.64
CA ALA A 47 -36.77 19.97 -5.45
C ALA A 47 -36.73 21.47 -5.82
N ARG A 48 -37.26 21.77 -7.01
CA ARG A 48 -37.76 23.11 -7.38
C ARG A 48 -39.12 23.31 -6.70
N ASN A 49 -39.24 24.35 -5.88
CA ASN A 49 -40.29 25.38 -5.96
C ASN A 49 -40.17 26.30 -4.73
N ALA A 50 -39.45 27.41 -4.91
CA ALA A 50 -39.71 28.64 -4.18
C ALA A 50 -39.30 29.79 -5.10
N ALA A 51 -40.32 30.51 -5.58
CA ALA A 51 -40.15 31.70 -6.40
C ALA A 51 -39.63 32.85 -5.52
N SER A 52 -38.49 33.42 -5.89
CA SER A 52 -38.16 34.81 -5.60
C SER A 52 -37.54 35.41 -6.86
N THR A 53 -38.27 36.38 -7.40
CA THR A 53 -37.99 37.23 -8.56
C THR A 53 -36.54 37.70 -8.66
N PHE A 54 -35.87 37.39 -9.78
CA PHE A 54 -34.66 38.08 -10.24
C PHE A 54 -34.95 38.70 -11.62
N SER A 55 -34.89 40.03 -11.67
CA SER A 55 -34.86 40.80 -12.92
C SER A 55 -33.44 40.84 -13.47
N PHE A 56 -33.28 40.49 -14.74
CA PHE A 56 -32.04 40.61 -15.49
C PHE A 56 -32.08 41.92 -16.29
N SER A 57 -31.17 42.85 -15.99
CA SER A 57 -30.81 43.95 -16.89
C SER A 57 -29.52 43.58 -17.58
N SER A 58 -29.61 43.43 -18.91
CA SER A 58 -28.52 43.30 -19.86
C SER A 58 -27.97 44.69 -20.23
N ALA A 59 -26.65 44.85 -20.26
CA ALA A 59 -26.02 45.91 -21.03
C ALA A 59 -24.75 45.37 -21.72
N ASN A 60 -24.76 45.44 -23.05
CA ASN A 60 -23.66 45.12 -23.96
C ASN A 60 -23.02 46.44 -24.47
N ILE A 61 -21.68 46.52 -24.36
CA ILE A 61 -20.67 46.88 -25.39
C ILE A 61 -20.53 48.34 -25.92
N SER A 62 -19.24 48.73 -26.04
CA SER A 62 -18.58 49.73 -26.94
C SER A 62 -18.47 51.18 -26.43
N THR A 63 -17.34 51.93 -26.45
CA THR A 63 -16.16 51.97 -27.36
C THR A 63 -14.94 52.72 -26.77
N ASP A 64 -13.75 52.29 -27.20
CA ASP A 64 -12.45 52.96 -27.50
C ASP A 64 -11.73 54.04 -26.64
N ARG A 65 -10.45 53.68 -26.36
CA ARG A 65 -9.13 54.38 -26.44
C ARG A 65 -9.04 55.90 -26.20
N TYR A 66 -8.07 56.34 -25.38
CA TYR A 66 -6.86 57.12 -25.76
C TYR A 66 -5.98 57.44 -24.51
N PHE A 67 -4.74 56.91 -24.50
CA PHE A 67 -3.45 57.48 -24.04
C PHE A 67 -3.02 57.57 -22.55
N LEU A 68 -2.09 56.66 -22.21
CA LEU A 68 -0.68 56.85 -21.74
C LEU A 68 -0.32 57.50 -20.38
N ASN A 69 0.58 56.78 -19.70
CA ASN A 69 1.64 57.18 -18.74
C ASN A 69 1.30 57.37 -17.24
N LEU A 70 1.63 56.37 -16.40
CA LEU A 70 2.77 56.41 -15.44
C LEU A 70 2.73 55.31 -14.35
N ARG A 71 3.87 54.62 -14.21
CA ARG A 71 4.51 53.99 -13.03
C ARG A 71 3.83 52.81 -12.30
N PHE A 72 4.54 51.69 -12.33
CA PHE A 72 4.34 50.49 -11.49
C PHE A 72 4.55 50.79 -9.99
N PRO A 73 3.66 50.27 -9.13
CA PRO A 73 4.10 49.74 -7.84
C PRO A 73 3.66 48.29 -7.64
N HIS A 74 4.52 47.55 -6.93
CA HIS A 74 4.41 46.16 -6.51
C HIS A 74 2.99 45.59 -6.30
N ARG A 75 2.73 44.41 -6.89
CA ARG A 75 1.70 43.50 -6.39
C ARG A 75 2.10 42.98 -5.01
N ARG A 76 1.59 43.60 -3.95
CA ARG A 76 1.36 42.88 -2.70
C ARG A 76 0.23 41.89 -2.95
N VAL A 77 0.53 40.60 -2.89
CA VAL A 77 -0.50 39.58 -2.71
C VAL A 77 -1.22 39.96 -1.41
N LEU A 78 -2.50 40.35 -1.52
CA LEU A 78 -3.36 40.48 -0.37
C LEU A 78 -3.50 39.07 0.22
N ALA A 79 -2.63 38.76 1.19
CA ALA A 79 -2.91 37.72 2.15
C ALA A 79 -4.22 38.11 2.81
N VAL A 80 -5.32 37.48 2.37
CA VAL A 80 -6.57 37.50 3.11
C VAL A 80 -6.21 36.91 4.46
N LYS A 81 -6.04 37.78 5.47
CA LYS A 81 -6.00 37.39 6.87
C LYS A 81 -7.35 36.76 7.17
N THR A 82 -7.49 35.47 6.93
CA THR A 82 -8.62 34.70 7.44
C THR A 82 -8.45 34.70 8.94
N ASP A 83 -9.27 35.51 9.61
CA ASP A 83 -9.30 35.57 11.06
C ASP A 83 -9.52 34.14 11.60
N PRO A 84 -8.58 33.58 12.38
CA PRO A 84 -8.70 32.22 12.91
C PRO A 84 -9.98 32.05 13.75
N LEU A 85 -10.51 33.12 14.33
CA LEU A 85 -11.80 33.10 15.05
C LEU A 85 -12.98 32.92 14.09
N ARG A 86 -12.90 33.50 12.88
CA ARG A 86 -13.94 33.37 11.85
C ARG A 86 -14.00 31.94 11.29
N VAL A 87 -12.84 31.31 11.08
CA VAL A 87 -12.76 29.89 10.70
C VAL A 87 -13.35 28.99 11.79
N ARG A 88 -13.08 29.29 13.07
CA ARG A 88 -13.66 28.57 14.20
C ARG A 88 -15.18 28.74 14.29
N ILE A 89 -15.70 29.95 14.08
CA ILE A 89 -17.14 30.22 14.03
C ILE A 89 -17.81 29.47 12.88
N ASP A 90 -17.20 29.44 11.70
CA ASP A 90 -17.75 28.72 10.55
C ASP A 90 -17.75 27.19 10.78
N LEU A 91 -16.74 26.66 11.46
CA LEU A 91 -16.70 25.26 11.89
C LEU A 91 -17.83 24.94 12.90
N ILE A 92 -18.02 25.80 13.90
CA ILE A 92 -19.10 25.66 14.90
C ILE A 92 -20.46 25.74 14.21
N ARG A 93 -20.66 26.69 13.29
CA ARG A 93 -21.90 26.83 12.53
C ARG A 93 -22.18 25.57 11.71
N LYS A 94 -21.16 25.03 11.04
CA LYS A 94 -21.27 23.79 10.28
C LYS A 94 -21.67 22.62 11.18
N GLN A 95 -20.98 22.46 12.31
CA GLN A 95 -21.29 21.42 13.28
C GLN A 95 -22.73 21.55 13.82
N ALA A 96 -23.18 22.76 14.14
CA ALA A 96 -24.54 23.02 14.60
C ALA A 96 -25.58 22.69 13.51
N ALA A 97 -25.32 23.06 12.26
CA ALA A 97 -26.19 22.75 11.12
C ALA A 97 -26.25 21.24 10.86
N ASP A 98 -25.11 20.53 10.94
CA ASP A 98 -25.03 19.09 10.78
C ASP A 98 -25.83 18.37 11.88
N HIS A 99 -25.71 18.79 13.14
CA HIS A 99 -26.50 18.23 14.24
C HIS A 99 -28.00 18.57 14.14
N ALA A 100 -28.35 19.77 13.69
CA ALA A 100 -29.75 20.13 13.43
C ALA A 100 -30.35 19.27 12.30
N GLY A 101 -29.59 19.02 11.24
CA GLY A 101 -29.97 18.11 10.16
C GLY A 101 -30.18 16.68 10.66
N LEU A 102 -29.26 16.18 11.48
CA LEU A 102 -29.38 14.87 12.13
C LEU A 102 -30.65 14.77 12.98
N ALA A 103 -30.90 15.76 13.86
CA ALA A 103 -32.08 15.79 14.71
C ALA A 103 -33.38 15.81 13.90
N SER A 104 -33.43 16.59 12.82
CA SER A 104 -34.58 16.65 11.90
C SER A 104 -34.82 15.30 11.20
N ALA A 105 -33.76 14.62 10.76
CA ALA A 105 -33.85 13.30 10.15
C ALA A 105 -34.41 12.25 11.13
N TYR A 106 -33.92 12.21 12.37
CA TYR A 106 -34.46 11.32 13.41
C TYR A 106 -35.91 11.64 13.76
N ALA A 107 -36.28 12.93 13.83
CA ALA A 107 -37.66 13.34 14.06
C ALA A 107 -38.60 12.86 12.93
N SER A 108 -38.16 12.97 11.67
CA SER A 108 -38.90 12.45 10.51
C SER A 108 -39.07 10.93 10.57
N TYR A 109 -38.01 10.21 10.91
CA TYR A 109 -38.04 8.75 11.07
C TYR A 109 -39.00 8.32 12.19
N ALA A 110 -38.91 8.95 13.36
CA ALA A 110 -39.81 8.70 14.49
C ALA A 110 -41.27 8.96 14.12
N ARG A 111 -41.54 10.02 13.34
CA ARG A 111 -42.88 10.33 12.84
C ARG A 111 -43.41 9.24 11.90
N LYS A 112 -42.58 8.77 10.96
CA LYS A 112 -42.92 7.68 10.05
C LYS A 112 -43.26 6.41 10.82
N LEU A 113 -42.40 6.01 11.76
CA LEU A 113 -42.57 4.81 12.57
C LEU A 113 -43.87 4.87 13.41
N LYS A 114 -44.18 6.04 14.00
CA LYS A 114 -45.44 6.25 14.73
C LYS A 114 -46.66 6.06 13.84
N LEU A 115 -46.63 6.60 12.62
CA LEU A 115 -47.73 6.48 11.65
C LEU A 115 -47.94 5.03 11.20
N GLU A 116 -46.86 4.31 10.90
CA GLU A 116 -46.92 2.89 10.51
C GLU A 116 -47.48 2.02 11.64
N ASN A 117 -46.97 2.19 12.87
CA ASN A 117 -47.49 1.47 14.04
C ASN A 117 -48.97 1.78 14.31
N SER A 118 -49.38 3.05 14.15
CA SER A 118 -50.79 3.45 14.33
C SER A 118 -51.70 2.83 13.26
N LYS A 119 -51.23 2.71 12.01
CA LYS A 119 -51.97 2.03 10.94
C LYS A 119 -52.12 0.53 11.24
N GLN A 120 -51.05 -0.15 11.64
CA GLN A 120 -51.10 -1.57 12.02
C GLN A 120 -52.08 -1.80 13.17
N LEU A 121 -52.04 -0.97 14.22
CA LEU A 121 -52.96 -1.06 15.36
C LEU A 121 -54.43 -0.97 14.93
N ARG A 122 -54.76 -0.04 14.01
CA ARG A 122 -56.12 0.10 13.48
C ARG A 122 -56.58 -1.14 12.72
N LEU A 123 -55.72 -1.68 11.84
CA LEU A 123 -56.03 -2.89 11.06
C LEU A 123 -56.28 -4.11 11.96
N PHE A 124 -55.48 -4.28 13.03
CA PHE A 124 -55.70 -5.34 14.01
C PHE A 124 -57.00 -5.15 14.82
N ALA A 125 -57.30 -3.91 15.23
CA ALA A 125 -58.55 -3.63 15.93
C ALA A 125 -59.78 -3.86 15.04
N GLU A 126 -59.71 -3.47 13.77
CA GLU A 126 -60.77 -3.65 12.79
C GLU A 126 -61.05 -5.13 12.52
N ILE A 127 -60.01 -5.94 12.32
CA ILE A 127 -60.21 -7.38 12.08
C ILE A 127 -60.78 -8.09 13.31
N SER A 128 -60.37 -7.70 14.51
CA SER A 128 -60.94 -8.22 15.77
C SER A 128 -62.42 -7.87 15.92
N ARG A 129 -62.80 -6.63 15.62
CA ARG A 129 -64.19 -6.18 15.63
C ARG A 129 -65.01 -6.94 14.57
N ASN A 130 -64.44 -7.16 13.40
CA ASN A 130 -65.04 -7.92 12.30
C ASN A 130 -65.36 -9.37 12.67
N PHE A 131 -64.48 -10.06 13.43
CA PHE A 131 -64.80 -11.37 13.99
C PHE A 131 -65.93 -11.31 15.00
N SER A 132 -65.90 -10.31 15.89
CA SER A 132 -66.92 -10.13 16.93
C SER A 132 -68.32 -9.90 16.33
N LEU A 133 -68.40 -9.08 15.27
CA LEU A 133 -69.63 -8.85 14.52
C LEU A 133 -70.11 -10.12 13.81
N LEU A 134 -69.21 -10.85 13.14
CA LEU A 134 -69.58 -12.10 12.46
C LEU A 134 -70.17 -13.13 13.43
N ILE A 135 -69.56 -13.28 14.61
CA ILE A 135 -70.03 -14.18 15.67
C ILE A 135 -71.39 -13.71 16.24
N SER A 136 -71.56 -12.40 16.44
CA SER A 136 -72.81 -11.82 16.93
C SER A 136 -73.96 -12.02 15.94
N ASP A 137 -73.74 -11.77 14.65
CA ASP A 137 -74.75 -11.90 13.60
C ASP A 137 -75.25 -13.35 13.45
N HIS A 138 -74.38 -14.33 13.75
CA HIS A 138 -74.67 -15.76 13.64
C HIS A 138 -74.84 -16.44 15.01
N ARG A 139 -75.10 -15.67 16.08
CA ARG A 139 -75.30 -16.22 17.44
C ARG A 139 -76.42 -17.28 17.48
N HIS A 140 -77.47 -17.09 16.67
CA HIS A 140 -78.57 -18.04 16.51
C HIS A 140 -78.15 -19.42 15.96
N LEU A 141 -77.04 -19.51 15.21
CA LEU A 141 -76.46 -20.78 14.75
C LEU A 141 -75.54 -21.42 15.80
N LEU A 142 -74.97 -20.62 16.70
CA LEU A 142 -74.02 -21.05 17.73
C LEU A 142 -74.72 -21.52 19.02
N GLU A 143 -75.92 -20.99 19.30
CA GLU A 143 -76.71 -21.28 20.51
C GLU A 143 -77.99 -22.10 20.22
N ALA A 144 -78.11 -22.69 19.03
CA ALA A 144 -79.33 -23.37 18.58
C ALA A 144 -79.66 -24.65 19.38
N LEU A 145 -80.88 -24.73 19.92
CA LEU A 145 -81.55 -25.93 20.44
C LEU A 145 -82.36 -26.70 19.37
N SER A 146 -82.39 -26.19 18.13
CA SER A 146 -83.20 -26.69 17.00
C SER A 146 -82.32 -27.14 15.81
N PRO A 147 -82.83 -27.93 14.85
CA PRO A 147 -82.04 -28.42 13.71
C PRO A 147 -81.51 -27.27 12.85
N ILE A 148 -80.21 -27.26 12.58
CA ILE A 148 -79.50 -26.20 11.87
C ILE A 148 -79.71 -26.35 10.35
N ASP A 149 -80.00 -25.24 9.66
CA ASP A 149 -80.06 -25.17 8.21
C ASP A 149 -78.65 -25.22 7.58
N GLU A 150 -78.40 -26.27 6.79
CA GLU A 150 -77.09 -26.57 6.22
C GLU A 150 -76.51 -25.53 5.25
N PRO A 151 -77.28 -24.90 4.34
CA PRO A 151 -76.77 -23.79 3.52
C PRO A 151 -76.37 -22.56 4.35
N SER A 152 -77.08 -22.27 5.43
CA SER A 152 -76.73 -21.19 6.37
C SER A 152 -75.42 -21.46 7.10
N LEU A 153 -75.19 -22.70 7.52
CA LEU A 153 -73.92 -23.15 8.12
C LEU A 153 -72.74 -23.05 7.13
N ARG A 154 -72.91 -23.48 5.87
CA ARG A 154 -71.86 -23.40 4.85
C ARG A 154 -71.47 -21.95 4.52
N ARG A 155 -72.41 -21.02 4.61
CA ARG A 155 -72.15 -19.59 4.40
C ARG A 155 -71.33 -19.01 5.56
N PHE A 156 -71.73 -19.31 6.80
CA PHE A 156 -70.97 -18.92 7.99
C PHE A 156 -69.54 -19.49 7.97
N GLU A 157 -69.37 -20.77 7.62
CA GLU A 157 -68.03 -21.37 7.48
C GLU A 157 -67.14 -20.63 6.47
N ARG A 158 -67.71 -20.23 5.33
CA ARG A 158 -66.98 -19.50 4.29
C ARG A 158 -66.51 -18.14 4.80
N ASP A 159 -67.42 -17.38 5.43
CA ASP A 159 -67.13 -16.06 5.95
C ASP A 159 -66.11 -16.11 7.10
N VAL A 160 -66.17 -17.13 7.96
CA VAL A 160 -65.14 -17.39 8.98
C VAL A 160 -63.79 -17.71 8.33
N LYS A 161 -63.76 -18.60 7.32
CA LYS A 161 -62.52 -18.96 6.61
C LYS A 161 -61.87 -17.76 5.93
N ASP A 162 -62.65 -16.89 5.32
CA ASP A 162 -62.15 -15.67 4.66
C ASP A 162 -61.57 -14.67 5.66
N ARG A 163 -62.23 -14.46 6.81
CA ARG A 163 -61.69 -13.60 7.88
C ARG A 163 -60.44 -14.19 8.55
N ILE A 164 -60.37 -15.50 8.74
CA ILE A 164 -59.16 -16.19 9.22
C ILE A 164 -58.02 -16.01 8.23
N ARG A 165 -58.29 -16.12 6.92
CA ARG A 165 -57.27 -15.87 5.89
C ARG A 165 -56.76 -14.43 5.94
N ALA A 166 -57.65 -13.45 6.01
CA ALA A 166 -57.28 -12.03 6.13
C ALA A 166 -56.44 -11.75 7.40
N ALA A 167 -56.79 -12.36 8.53
CA ALA A 167 -56.05 -12.22 9.78
C ALA A 167 -54.66 -12.84 9.70
N ARG A 168 -54.53 -14.01 9.08
CA ARG A 168 -53.22 -14.65 8.86
C ARG A 168 -52.30 -13.79 7.99
N THR A 169 -52.82 -13.17 6.93
CA THR A 169 -52.04 -12.26 6.08
C THR A 169 -51.55 -11.05 6.88
N LEU A 170 -52.44 -10.38 7.62
CA LEU A 170 -52.08 -9.25 8.49
C LEU A 170 -51.02 -9.60 9.55
N ILE A 171 -51.14 -10.77 10.19
CA ILE A 171 -50.15 -11.25 11.17
C ILE A 171 -48.80 -11.52 10.50
N THR A 172 -48.82 -12.08 9.29
CA THR A 172 -47.59 -12.38 8.53
C THR A 172 -46.86 -11.11 8.13
N ASP A 173 -47.58 -10.11 7.61
CA ASP A 173 -47.02 -8.82 7.23
C ASP A 173 -46.45 -8.05 8.43
N ALA A 174 -47.07 -8.21 9.60
CA ALA A 174 -46.62 -7.56 10.84
C ALA A 174 -45.55 -8.36 11.61
N LYS A 175 -45.27 -9.60 11.21
CA LYS A 175 -44.40 -10.52 11.96
C LYS A 175 -43.03 -9.93 12.24
N GLU A 176 -42.46 -9.20 11.28
CA GLU A 176 -41.15 -8.55 11.44
C GLU A 176 -41.11 -7.48 12.53
N SER A 177 -42.24 -6.82 12.81
CA SER A 177 -42.34 -5.78 13.84
C SER A 177 -42.32 -6.36 15.25
N PHE A 178 -42.79 -7.60 15.44
CA PHE A 178 -42.99 -8.22 16.76
C PHE A 178 -42.03 -9.39 17.05
N ASP A 179 -41.50 -10.04 16.01
CA ASP A 179 -40.63 -11.20 16.15
C ASP A 179 -39.17 -10.77 16.39
N ASN A 180 -38.80 -10.70 17.68
CA ASN A 180 -37.44 -10.37 18.08
C ASN A 180 -36.41 -11.40 17.60
N GLN A 181 -36.78 -12.69 17.45
CA GLN A 181 -35.87 -13.71 16.93
C GLN A 181 -35.58 -13.46 15.45
N LEU A 182 -36.60 -13.12 14.67
CA LEU A 182 -36.44 -12.75 13.26
C LEU A 182 -35.58 -11.48 13.10
N LYS A 183 -35.77 -10.46 13.95
CA LYS A 183 -34.92 -9.26 13.97
C LYS A 183 -33.46 -9.59 14.29
N ILE A 184 -33.22 -10.43 15.30
CA ILE A 184 -31.88 -10.90 15.68
C ILE A 184 -31.24 -11.67 14.51
N GLN A 185 -31.99 -12.54 13.85
CA GLN A 185 -31.50 -13.30 12.71
C GLN A 185 -31.12 -12.38 11.54
N LYS A 186 -31.99 -11.44 11.15
CA LYS A 186 -31.68 -10.45 10.11
C LYS A 186 -30.46 -9.60 10.44
N LEU A 187 -30.30 -9.20 11.71
CA LEU A 187 -29.12 -8.46 12.15
C LEU A 187 -27.86 -9.32 12.03
N LYS A 188 -27.90 -10.58 12.44
CA LYS A 188 -26.78 -11.53 12.25
C LYS A 188 -26.43 -11.67 10.77
N ASP A 189 -27.41 -11.91 9.92
CA ASP A 189 -27.20 -12.06 8.47
C ASP A 189 -26.57 -10.79 7.88
N THR A 190 -27.02 -9.61 8.33
CA THR A 190 -26.44 -8.32 7.94
C THR A 190 -24.98 -8.18 8.41
N ILE A 191 -24.68 -8.55 9.66
CA ILE A 191 -23.31 -8.53 10.20
C ILE A 191 -22.42 -9.46 9.38
N PHE A 192 -22.87 -10.67 9.06
CA PHE A 192 -22.13 -11.61 8.23
C PHE A 192 -21.88 -11.05 6.82
N ALA A 193 -22.91 -10.51 6.16
CA ALA A 193 -22.79 -9.92 4.83
C ALA A 193 -21.83 -8.71 4.81
N VAL A 194 -21.92 -7.81 5.79
CA VAL A 194 -21.02 -6.66 5.91
C VAL A 194 -19.59 -7.12 6.21
N ASN A 195 -19.40 -8.13 7.06
CA ASN A 195 -18.07 -8.68 7.36
C ASN A 195 -17.43 -9.37 6.14
N GLU A 196 -18.23 -10.03 5.32
CA GLU A 196 -17.76 -10.59 4.04
C GLU A 196 -17.31 -9.49 3.07
N GLN A 197 -18.12 -8.43 2.92
CA GLN A 197 -17.75 -7.27 2.10
C GLN A 197 -16.47 -6.59 2.62
N LEU A 198 -16.35 -6.42 3.94
CA LEU A 198 -15.15 -5.88 4.57
C LEU A 198 -13.93 -6.76 4.29
N THR A 199 -14.07 -8.08 4.36
CA THR A 199 -12.99 -9.02 4.07
C THR A 199 -12.56 -8.94 2.60
N LYS A 200 -13.52 -8.85 1.68
CA LYS A 200 -13.25 -8.66 0.25
C LYS A 200 -12.53 -7.33 -0.03
N ALA A 201 -13.02 -6.24 0.56
CA ALA A 201 -12.40 -4.92 0.46
C ALA A 201 -10.97 -4.90 1.03
N LYS A 202 -10.74 -5.53 2.20
CA LYS A 202 -9.40 -5.68 2.79
C LYS A 202 -8.44 -6.45 1.88
N LYS A 203 -8.88 -7.56 1.29
CA LYS A 203 -8.07 -8.34 0.35
C LYS A 203 -7.72 -7.51 -0.90
N GLN A 204 -8.69 -6.82 -1.47
CA GLN A 204 -8.48 -5.95 -2.64
C GLN A 204 -7.55 -4.78 -2.31
N GLY A 205 -7.73 -4.11 -1.17
CA GLY A 205 -6.86 -3.04 -0.71
C GLY A 205 -5.41 -3.51 -0.50
N ALA A 206 -5.20 -4.67 0.11
CA ALA A 206 -3.87 -5.27 0.28
C ALA A 206 -3.21 -5.60 -1.06
N PHE A 207 -3.98 -6.10 -2.03
CA PHE A 207 -3.52 -6.38 -3.39
C PHE A 207 -3.10 -5.10 -4.13
N SER A 208 -3.97 -4.08 -4.13
CA SER A 208 -3.68 -2.78 -4.76
C SER A 208 -2.47 -2.09 -4.11
N SER A 209 -2.34 -2.14 -2.78
CA SER A 209 -1.18 -1.62 -2.06
C SER A 209 0.11 -2.34 -2.47
N LEU A 210 0.07 -3.66 -2.67
CA LEU A 210 1.24 -4.42 -3.13
C LEU A 210 1.64 -4.08 -4.57
N ILE A 211 0.69 -3.79 -5.45
CA ILE A 211 0.98 -3.30 -6.81
C ILE A 211 1.66 -1.94 -6.72
N ALA A 212 1.05 -0.98 -5.99
CA ALA A 212 1.61 0.35 -5.83
C ALA A 212 3.02 0.34 -5.21
N ALA A 213 3.29 -0.57 -4.27
CA ALA A 213 4.62 -0.74 -3.68
C ALA A 213 5.69 -1.28 -4.65
N LYS A 214 5.29 -2.00 -5.69
CA LYS A 214 6.18 -2.61 -6.69
C LYS A 214 6.32 -1.79 -7.96
N SER A 215 5.34 -0.93 -8.26
CA SER A 215 5.37 -0.06 -9.43
C SER A 215 6.38 1.07 -9.25
N ILE A 216 7.03 1.48 -10.34
CA ILE A 216 7.88 2.67 -10.37
C ILE A 216 6.97 3.89 -10.65
N PRO A 217 6.90 4.88 -9.73
CA PRO A 217 6.18 6.13 -9.97
C PRO A 217 6.68 6.85 -11.22
N LYS A 218 5.76 7.52 -11.93
CA LYS A 218 6.10 8.30 -13.14
C LYS A 218 7.15 9.36 -12.87
N SER A 219 7.13 9.98 -11.69
CA SER A 219 8.12 10.97 -11.26
C SER A 219 9.53 10.36 -11.14
N LEU A 220 9.66 9.20 -10.50
CA LEU A 220 10.94 8.46 -10.39
C LEU A 220 11.48 8.03 -11.74
N HIS A 221 10.60 7.53 -12.61
CA HIS A 221 10.99 7.19 -13.98
C HIS A 221 11.46 8.43 -14.77
N CYS A 222 10.72 9.54 -14.70
CA CYS A 222 11.09 10.82 -15.31
C CYS A 222 12.49 11.28 -14.86
N LEU A 223 12.77 11.20 -13.56
CA LEU A 223 14.04 11.65 -12.99
C LEU A 223 15.21 10.84 -13.54
N ALA A 224 15.10 9.51 -13.49
CA ALA A 224 16.14 8.63 -14.00
C ALA A 224 16.41 8.87 -15.49
N MET A 225 15.35 8.99 -16.30
CA MET A 225 15.48 9.23 -17.74
C MET A 225 16.15 10.57 -18.06
N ARG A 226 15.75 11.67 -17.40
CA ARG A 226 16.32 13.00 -17.65
C ARG A 226 17.79 13.10 -17.22
N LEU A 227 18.15 12.48 -16.09
CA LEU A 227 19.55 12.45 -15.65
C LEU A 227 20.41 11.59 -16.59
N MET A 228 19.85 10.51 -17.13
CA MET A 228 20.54 9.70 -18.13
C MET A 228 20.73 10.46 -19.45
N GLU A 229 19.73 11.23 -19.88
CA GLU A 229 19.84 12.12 -21.04
C GLU A 229 20.96 13.17 -20.84
N GLU A 230 21.04 13.77 -19.65
CA GLU A 230 22.10 14.70 -19.27
C GLU A 230 23.49 14.03 -19.27
N ARG A 231 23.56 12.77 -18.78
CA ARG A 231 24.80 11.97 -18.79
C ARG A 231 25.32 11.71 -20.21
N ILE A 232 24.40 11.43 -21.14
CA ILE A 232 24.70 11.15 -22.55
C ILE A 232 25.11 12.42 -23.27
N SER A 233 24.39 13.53 -23.03
CA SER A 233 24.65 14.82 -23.69
C SER A 233 25.98 15.45 -23.27
N HIS A 234 26.41 15.21 -22.02
CA HIS A 234 27.63 15.79 -21.45
C HIS A 234 28.56 14.71 -20.89
N SER A 235 29.02 13.80 -21.75
CA SER A 235 29.78 12.61 -21.33
C SER A 235 31.03 12.93 -20.51
N ASP A 236 31.72 14.01 -20.86
CA ASP A 236 33.03 14.37 -20.32
C ASP A 236 32.91 14.99 -18.92
N ARG A 237 31.77 15.62 -18.62
CA ARG A 237 31.51 16.28 -17.33
C ARG A 237 31.23 15.28 -16.21
N TYR A 238 30.67 14.13 -16.57
CA TYR A 238 30.18 13.15 -15.61
C TYR A 238 30.91 11.81 -15.69
N GLY A 239 31.88 11.65 -16.59
CA GLY A 239 32.77 10.48 -16.67
C GLY A 239 33.58 10.23 -15.41
N ASP A 240 33.95 8.97 -15.17
CA ASP A 240 34.80 8.63 -14.03
C ASP A 240 36.19 9.28 -14.17
N PRO A 241 36.79 9.74 -13.07
CA PRO A 241 38.14 10.27 -13.11
C PRO A 241 39.13 9.19 -13.55
N GLU A 242 40.20 9.57 -14.27
CA GLU A 242 41.22 8.65 -14.78
C GLU A 242 41.86 7.79 -13.69
N SER A 243 41.94 8.32 -12.46
CA SER A 243 42.37 7.57 -11.28
C SER A 243 41.41 7.78 -10.11
N PRO A 244 41.11 6.72 -9.34
CA PRO A 244 40.25 6.84 -8.16
C PRO A 244 40.96 7.70 -7.09
N PRO A 245 40.25 8.68 -6.48
CA PRO A 245 40.81 9.49 -5.41
C PRO A 245 41.35 8.64 -4.25
N PRO A 246 42.53 8.95 -3.68
CA PRO A 246 43.10 8.19 -2.56
C PRO A 246 42.20 8.09 -1.34
N ALA A 247 41.30 9.06 -1.15
CA ALA A 247 40.33 9.08 -0.06
C ALA A 247 39.35 7.89 -0.10
N LEU A 248 39.07 7.33 -1.29
CA LEU A 248 38.12 6.21 -1.44
C LEU A 248 38.60 4.92 -0.77
N GLU A 249 39.90 4.77 -0.56
CA GLU A 249 40.49 3.57 0.04
C GLU A 249 41.17 3.85 1.38
N ASN A 250 41.07 5.08 1.91
CA ASN A 250 41.77 5.47 3.13
C ASN A 250 41.02 5.00 4.38
N PRO A 251 41.52 3.97 5.11
CA PRO A 251 40.78 3.38 6.23
C PRO A 251 40.62 4.30 7.44
N ARG A 252 41.24 5.49 7.44
CA ARG A 252 41.08 6.52 8.48
C ARG A 252 39.81 7.35 8.33
N LEU A 253 39.12 7.26 7.19
CA LEU A 253 37.87 7.98 6.92
C LEU A 253 36.65 7.14 7.30
N TYR A 254 35.48 7.77 7.30
CA TYR A 254 34.21 7.10 7.62
C TYR A 254 33.56 6.61 6.32
N HIS A 255 33.60 5.30 6.09
CA HIS A 255 33.08 4.68 4.87
C HIS A 255 31.64 4.21 5.03
N TYR A 256 30.84 4.47 4.00
CA TYR A 256 29.43 4.11 3.92
C TYR A 256 29.17 3.30 2.65
N ALA A 257 28.44 2.20 2.76
CA ALA A 257 27.96 1.43 1.61
C ALA A 257 26.45 1.66 1.43
N ILE A 258 26.04 2.15 0.25
CA ILE A 258 24.64 2.42 -0.10
C ILE A 258 24.33 1.70 -1.41
N PHE A 259 23.46 0.70 -1.37
CA PHE A 259 23.10 -0.09 -2.56
C PHE A 259 21.67 0.24 -2.99
N SER A 260 21.49 0.78 -4.20
CA SER A 260 20.18 1.27 -4.64
C SER A 260 20.04 1.29 -6.16
N ASP A 261 18.82 1.01 -6.61
CA ASP A 261 18.32 1.23 -7.98
C ASP A 261 17.46 2.51 -8.06
N ASN A 262 17.36 3.28 -6.98
CA ASN A 262 16.49 4.44 -6.86
C ASN A 262 17.30 5.70 -6.57
N VAL A 263 17.48 6.51 -7.62
CA VAL A 263 18.28 7.75 -7.59
C VAL A 263 17.86 8.70 -6.48
N LEU A 264 16.55 8.88 -6.28
CA LEU A 264 16.03 9.80 -5.27
C LEU A 264 16.18 9.26 -3.85
N ALA A 265 16.00 7.95 -3.67
CA ALA A 265 16.16 7.31 -2.37
C ALA A 265 17.62 7.39 -1.91
N ALA A 266 18.56 7.01 -2.79
CA ALA A 266 19.99 7.11 -2.52
C ALA A 266 20.44 8.56 -2.24
N SER A 267 19.91 9.54 -2.98
CA SER A 267 20.24 10.95 -2.74
C SER A 267 19.74 11.46 -1.39
N VAL A 268 18.57 10.99 -0.91
CA VAL A 268 18.08 11.33 0.43
C VAL A 268 18.95 10.73 1.53
N VAL A 269 19.38 9.46 1.41
CA VAL A 269 20.31 8.86 2.38
C VAL A 269 21.57 9.71 2.50
N LEU A 270 22.20 10.03 1.36
CA LEU A 270 23.44 10.79 1.32
C LEU A 270 23.25 12.23 1.81
N ASN A 271 22.21 12.94 1.35
CA ASN A 271 21.86 14.29 1.83
C ASN A 271 21.64 14.31 3.34
N SER A 272 20.93 13.31 3.88
CA SER A 272 20.66 13.22 5.31
C SER A 272 21.93 12.92 6.11
N ALA A 273 22.82 12.04 5.62
CA ALA A 273 24.08 11.75 6.28
C ALA A 273 25.02 12.97 6.28
N VAL A 274 25.19 13.63 5.13
CA VAL A 274 26.06 14.82 4.98
C VAL A 274 25.53 15.99 5.80
N LYS A 275 24.23 16.29 5.72
CA LYS A 275 23.64 17.47 6.41
C LYS A 275 23.70 17.37 7.93
N ASN A 276 23.70 16.15 8.49
CA ASN A 276 23.78 15.93 9.94
C ASN A 276 25.18 15.54 10.42
N ALA A 277 26.16 15.41 9.52
CA ALA A 277 27.55 15.15 9.87
C ALA A 277 28.22 16.39 10.46
N LYS A 278 29.06 16.20 11.48
CA LYS A 278 29.84 17.30 12.09
C LYS A 278 30.98 17.77 11.18
N ASP A 279 31.57 16.85 10.43
CA ASP A 279 32.68 17.13 9.51
C ASP A 279 32.51 16.30 8.23
N PRO A 280 31.72 16.79 7.26
CA PRO A 280 31.41 16.05 6.03
C PRO A 280 32.63 15.62 5.22
N SER A 281 33.74 16.36 5.30
CA SER A 281 34.98 16.08 4.55
C SER A 281 35.61 14.72 4.89
N LYS A 282 35.26 14.15 6.06
CA LYS A 282 35.76 12.83 6.49
C LYS A 282 34.89 11.66 6.03
N HIS A 283 33.79 11.91 5.33
CA HIS A 283 32.83 10.89 4.95
C HIS A 283 33.07 10.44 3.51
N VAL A 284 33.04 9.12 3.30
CA VAL A 284 33.23 8.47 2.01
C VAL A 284 32.02 7.59 1.72
N PHE A 285 31.23 7.94 0.71
CA PHE A 285 30.03 7.22 0.32
C PHE A 285 30.30 6.38 -0.93
N HIS A 286 30.18 5.06 -0.80
CA HIS A 286 30.22 4.13 -1.92
C HIS A 286 28.79 3.77 -2.31
N VAL A 287 28.31 4.40 -3.37
CA VAL A 287 26.99 4.15 -3.96
C VAL A 287 27.14 3.08 -5.03
N VAL A 288 26.48 1.94 -4.85
CA VAL A 288 26.48 0.85 -5.82
C VAL A 288 25.09 0.67 -6.40
N THR A 289 25.04 0.62 -7.73
CA THR A 289 23.81 0.57 -8.51
C THR A 289 23.94 -0.46 -9.64
N ASP A 290 22.85 -0.73 -10.35
CA ASP A 290 22.91 -1.44 -11.63
C ASP A 290 23.41 -0.53 -12.76
N ARG A 291 23.80 -1.15 -13.89
CA ARG A 291 24.27 -0.43 -15.07
C ARG A 291 23.23 0.50 -15.70
N MET A 292 21.94 0.23 -15.54
CA MET A 292 20.87 1.06 -16.11
C MET A 292 20.74 2.41 -15.39
N ASN A 293 20.99 2.43 -14.08
CA ASN A 293 20.88 3.61 -13.23
C ASN A 293 22.22 4.32 -13.00
N LEU A 294 23.36 3.71 -13.39
CA LEU A 294 24.71 4.26 -13.20
C LEU A 294 24.83 5.71 -13.69
N GLY A 295 24.44 5.97 -14.94
CA GLY A 295 24.58 7.30 -15.52
C GLY A 295 23.76 8.36 -14.79
N ALA A 296 22.53 8.03 -14.41
CA ALA A 296 21.65 8.92 -13.66
C ALA A 296 22.19 9.21 -12.25
N MET A 297 22.73 8.19 -11.56
CA MET A 297 23.37 8.34 -10.25
C MET A 297 24.64 9.21 -10.34
N GLN A 298 25.51 8.98 -11.33
CA GLN A 298 26.72 9.78 -11.55
C GLN A 298 26.39 11.27 -11.72
N VAL A 299 25.37 11.59 -12.53
CA VAL A 299 24.91 12.99 -12.69
C VAL A 299 24.37 13.54 -11.38
N MET A 300 23.45 12.83 -10.72
CA MET A 300 22.84 13.27 -9.46
C MET A 300 23.88 13.64 -8.39
N PHE A 301 24.91 12.80 -8.22
CA PHE A 301 25.93 13.03 -7.19
C PHE A 301 27.05 13.99 -7.61
N LYS A 302 27.15 14.39 -8.88
CA LYS A 302 28.10 15.39 -9.36
C LYS A 302 27.52 16.79 -9.51
N LEU A 303 26.19 16.92 -9.63
CA LEU A 303 25.53 18.21 -9.76
C LEU A 303 25.61 19.08 -8.50
N LYS A 304 25.88 18.47 -7.35
CA LYS A 304 25.84 19.11 -6.04
C LYS A 304 27.18 18.96 -5.33
N ASP A 305 27.58 20.02 -4.62
CA ASP A 305 28.66 19.94 -3.65
C ASP A 305 28.14 19.40 -2.31
N TYR A 306 28.80 18.37 -1.79
CA TYR A 306 28.46 17.70 -0.53
C TYR A 306 29.39 18.14 0.61
N ALA A 307 29.74 19.43 0.63
CA ALA A 307 30.59 20.04 1.65
C ALA A 307 31.93 19.29 1.85
N GLY A 308 32.51 18.81 0.74
CA GLY A 308 33.77 18.07 0.73
C GLY A 308 33.66 16.57 1.00
N ALA A 309 32.47 15.99 1.20
CA ALA A 309 32.31 14.55 1.29
C ALA A 309 32.72 13.84 -0.01
N HIS A 310 33.36 12.68 0.11
CA HIS A 310 33.81 11.89 -1.03
C HIS A 310 32.70 10.92 -1.45
N ILE A 311 32.43 10.84 -2.75
CA ILE A 311 31.37 9.98 -3.29
C ILE A 311 31.92 9.19 -4.46
N GLU A 312 31.68 7.89 -4.43
CA GLU A 312 31.96 6.96 -5.52
C GLU A 312 30.65 6.33 -5.97
N VAL A 313 30.39 6.34 -7.28
CA VAL A 313 29.24 5.65 -7.87
C VAL A 313 29.78 4.56 -8.78
N ARG A 314 29.43 3.29 -8.50
CA ARG A 314 29.84 2.15 -9.33
C ARG A 314 28.68 1.25 -9.70
N ALA A 315 28.77 0.65 -10.87
CA ALA A 315 27.90 -0.44 -11.24
C ALA A 315 28.39 -1.73 -10.57
N PHE A 316 27.48 -2.55 -10.05
CA PHE A 316 27.89 -3.81 -9.41
C PHE A 316 28.49 -4.80 -10.41
N GLU A 317 28.15 -4.66 -11.69
CA GLU A 317 28.67 -5.47 -12.79
C GLU A 317 30.17 -5.25 -13.02
N ASP A 318 30.75 -4.18 -12.48
CA ASP A 318 32.18 -3.87 -12.64
C ASP A 318 33.06 -4.64 -11.64
N TYR A 319 32.47 -5.28 -10.62
CA TYR A 319 33.20 -6.09 -9.65
C TYR A 319 33.55 -7.46 -10.24
N LYS A 320 34.85 -7.69 -10.49
CA LYS A 320 35.36 -8.94 -11.12
C LYS A 320 35.00 -10.23 -10.38
N PHE A 321 34.84 -10.18 -9.05
CA PHE A 321 34.44 -11.35 -8.26
C PHE A 321 32.98 -11.75 -8.51
N LEU A 322 32.16 -10.86 -9.05
CA LEU A 322 30.72 -11.05 -9.21
C LEU A 322 30.41 -11.87 -10.47
N ASN A 323 30.66 -13.17 -10.39
CA ASN A 323 30.36 -14.13 -11.45
C ASN A 323 29.64 -15.37 -10.88
N SER A 324 28.95 -16.14 -11.72
CA SER A 324 28.19 -17.32 -11.29
C SER A 324 29.05 -18.49 -10.78
N SER A 325 30.36 -18.47 -11.03
CA SER A 325 31.28 -19.46 -10.46
C SER A 325 31.53 -19.20 -8.97
N TYR A 326 31.58 -17.94 -8.54
CA TYR A 326 31.83 -17.55 -7.15
C TYR A 326 30.55 -17.27 -6.36
N VAL A 327 29.53 -16.65 -6.98
CA VAL A 327 28.33 -16.14 -6.30
C VAL A 327 27.17 -17.13 -6.44
N PRO A 328 26.74 -17.83 -5.37
CA PRO A 328 25.68 -18.84 -5.46
C PRO A 328 24.35 -18.31 -5.98
N VAL A 329 24.00 -17.07 -5.62
CA VAL A 329 22.73 -16.46 -6.03
C VAL A 329 22.69 -16.19 -7.53
N LEU A 330 23.80 -15.74 -8.12
CA LEU A 330 23.89 -15.56 -9.57
C LEU A 330 23.74 -16.90 -10.29
N ARG A 331 24.42 -17.95 -9.81
CA ARG A 331 24.26 -19.30 -10.36
C ARG A 331 22.81 -19.80 -10.28
N GLN A 332 22.13 -19.53 -9.17
CA GLN A 332 20.72 -19.88 -9.00
C GLN A 332 19.82 -19.07 -9.95
N LEU A 333 20.09 -17.78 -10.14
CA LEU A 333 19.35 -16.90 -11.06
C LEU A 333 19.49 -17.29 -12.53
N GLU A 334 20.64 -17.81 -12.92
CA GLU A 334 20.91 -18.34 -14.27
C GLU A 334 20.18 -19.67 -14.53
N SER A 335 19.71 -20.37 -13.49
CA SER A 335 18.99 -21.64 -13.65
C SER A 335 17.56 -21.44 -14.18
N ALA A 336 17.22 -22.18 -15.25
CA ALA A 336 15.93 -22.08 -15.94
C ALA A 336 14.71 -22.38 -15.03
N ASN A 337 14.89 -23.20 -13.99
CA ASN A 337 13.83 -23.55 -13.04
C ASN A 337 13.47 -22.40 -12.10
N LEU A 338 14.45 -21.59 -11.68
CA LEU A 338 14.20 -20.39 -10.87
C LEU A 338 13.58 -19.28 -11.72
N GLN A 339 14.01 -19.11 -12.97
CA GLN A 339 13.38 -18.15 -13.87
C GLN A 339 11.89 -18.46 -14.06
N ARG A 340 11.50 -19.74 -14.24
CA ARG A 340 10.08 -20.13 -14.30
C ARG A 340 9.33 -19.84 -13.00
N PHE A 341 9.89 -20.17 -11.83
CA PHE A 341 9.24 -19.93 -10.54
C PHE A 341 8.95 -18.45 -10.26
N TYR A 342 9.84 -17.55 -10.68
CA TYR A 342 9.71 -16.11 -10.45
C TYR A 342 8.96 -15.36 -11.56
N PHE A 343 9.13 -15.75 -12.82
CA PHE A 343 8.61 -15.02 -13.98
C PHE A 343 7.36 -15.64 -14.62
N GLU A 344 6.91 -16.85 -14.23
CA GLU A 344 5.65 -17.40 -14.76
C GLU A 344 4.41 -16.69 -14.20
N ASN A 345 3.91 -15.75 -15.01
CA ASN A 345 2.65 -15.05 -14.85
C ASN A 345 1.44 -15.93 -15.26
N LYS A 346 1.08 -16.94 -14.46
CA LYS A 346 -0.30 -17.45 -14.51
C LYS A 346 -1.20 -16.56 -13.65
N LEU A 347 -1.88 -15.62 -14.32
CA LEU A 347 -2.83 -14.66 -13.76
C LEU A 347 -3.95 -15.33 -12.95
N GLU A 348 -4.28 -16.59 -13.27
CA GLU A 348 -5.35 -17.38 -12.64
C GLU A 348 -5.06 -17.82 -11.19
N ASN A 349 -3.79 -17.88 -10.77
CA ASN A 349 -3.41 -18.29 -9.41
C ASN A 349 -3.20 -17.12 -8.44
N ALA A 350 -3.18 -15.87 -8.94
CA ALA A 350 -2.91 -14.68 -8.14
C ALA A 350 -4.06 -14.31 -7.17
N THR A 351 -5.28 -14.77 -7.45
CA THR A 351 -6.48 -14.49 -6.64
C THR A 351 -6.69 -15.47 -5.50
N LYS A 352 -6.11 -16.68 -5.57
CA LYS A 352 -6.30 -17.73 -4.56
C LYS A 352 -5.32 -17.64 -3.39
N ASP A 353 -4.16 -17.00 -3.56
CA ASP A 353 -3.11 -17.02 -2.55
C ASP A 353 -2.34 -15.69 -2.48
N THR A 354 -2.89 -14.75 -1.71
CA THR A 354 -2.24 -13.46 -1.41
C THR A 354 -0.89 -13.63 -0.71
N THR A 355 -0.66 -14.80 -0.09
CA THR A 355 0.64 -15.17 0.43
C THR A 355 1.61 -15.22 -0.74
N ASN A 356 1.47 -16.13 -1.71
CA ASN A 356 2.35 -16.37 -2.87
C ASN A 356 2.70 -15.13 -3.71
N MET A 357 1.92 -14.05 -3.66
CA MET A 357 2.24 -12.81 -4.38
C MET A 357 3.29 -11.91 -3.67
N LYS A 358 3.43 -12.01 -2.34
CA LYS A 358 4.63 -11.52 -1.64
C LYS A 358 5.88 -12.26 -2.14
N PHE A 359 5.73 -13.50 -2.60
CA PHE A 359 6.82 -14.40 -2.97
C PHE A 359 7.37 -14.19 -4.38
N ARG A 360 6.74 -13.32 -5.18
CA ARG A 360 7.15 -12.91 -6.53
C ARG A 360 7.57 -11.44 -6.57
N ASN A 361 8.51 -11.03 -5.72
CA ASN A 361 9.11 -9.69 -5.82
C ASN A 361 10.51 -9.81 -6.41
N PRO A 362 10.78 -9.25 -7.60
CA PRO A 362 12.12 -9.19 -8.20
C PRO A 362 13.16 -8.57 -7.26
N LYS A 363 12.76 -7.68 -6.32
CA LYS A 363 13.67 -7.12 -5.31
C LYS A 363 14.30 -8.18 -4.38
N TYR A 364 13.65 -9.31 -4.12
CA TYR A 364 14.25 -10.40 -3.32
C TYR A 364 15.32 -11.19 -4.07
N LEU A 365 15.39 -11.00 -5.39
CA LEU A 365 16.43 -11.50 -6.26
C LEU A 365 17.34 -10.37 -6.76
N SER A 366 17.11 -9.13 -6.31
CA SER A 366 17.94 -8.01 -6.71
C SER A 366 19.35 -8.27 -6.19
N MET A 367 20.29 -8.35 -7.11
CA MET A 367 21.70 -8.56 -6.79
C MET A 367 22.20 -7.49 -5.83
N LEU A 368 21.70 -6.26 -5.92
CA LEU A 368 21.99 -5.16 -4.99
C LEU A 368 21.75 -5.55 -3.53
N ASN A 369 20.71 -6.33 -3.24
CA ASN A 369 20.44 -6.80 -1.88
C ASN A 369 21.42 -7.89 -1.44
N HIS A 370 22.00 -8.66 -2.35
CA HIS A 370 22.97 -9.70 -2.02
C HIS A 370 24.40 -9.20 -1.95
N LEU A 371 24.72 -8.05 -2.56
CA LEU A 371 26.05 -7.41 -2.46
C LEU A 371 26.46 -7.11 -1.02
N ARG A 372 25.49 -6.95 -0.10
CA ARG A 372 25.77 -6.71 1.31
C ARG A 372 26.60 -7.82 1.96
N PHE A 373 26.63 -9.03 1.37
CA PHE A 373 27.44 -10.15 1.84
C PHE A 373 28.86 -10.18 1.25
N TYR A 374 29.23 -9.21 0.44
CA TYR A 374 30.52 -9.14 -0.26
C TYR A 374 31.29 -7.84 0.05
N LEU A 375 30.94 -7.15 1.15
CA LEU A 375 31.61 -5.91 1.56
C LEU A 375 33.14 -6.07 1.69
N PRO A 376 33.69 -7.17 2.26
CA PRO A 376 35.14 -7.36 2.29
C PRO A 376 35.79 -7.51 0.91
N GLU A 377 35.11 -8.16 -0.04
CA GLU A 377 35.58 -8.30 -1.43
C GLU A 377 35.51 -6.99 -2.20
N MET A 378 34.50 -6.17 -1.94
CA MET A 378 34.34 -4.85 -2.55
C MET A 378 35.36 -3.85 -2.01
N TYR A 379 35.67 -3.93 -0.70
CA TYR A 379 36.52 -2.99 0.00
C TYR A 379 37.65 -3.69 0.77
N PRO A 380 38.65 -4.25 0.07
CA PRO A 380 39.70 -5.06 0.68
C PRO A 380 40.65 -4.30 1.62
N LYS A 381 40.77 -2.98 1.47
CA LYS A 381 41.67 -2.13 2.25
C LYS A 381 41.02 -1.50 3.49
N LEU A 382 39.70 -1.65 3.64
CA LEU A 382 38.94 -1.05 4.74
C LEU A 382 38.79 -2.01 5.92
N HIS A 383 38.83 -1.46 7.13
CA HIS A 383 38.65 -2.20 8.39
C HIS A 383 37.20 -2.19 8.87
N ARG A 384 36.48 -1.07 8.68
CA ARG A 384 35.11 -0.90 9.14
C ARG A 384 34.28 -0.11 8.13
N ILE A 385 33.00 -0.43 8.02
CA ILE A 385 32.08 0.23 7.10
C ILE A 385 30.66 0.27 7.68
N LEU A 386 29.94 1.36 7.44
CA LEU A 386 28.52 1.46 7.76
C LEU A 386 27.69 1.16 6.53
N PHE A 387 26.88 0.11 6.57
CA PHE A 387 25.90 -0.18 5.54
C PHE A 387 24.60 0.59 5.81
N LEU A 388 24.05 1.25 4.80
CA LEU A 388 22.78 1.97 4.84
C LEU A 388 21.89 1.53 3.67
N ASP A 389 20.68 1.02 3.95
CA ASP A 389 19.70 0.77 2.88
C ASP A 389 19.17 2.12 2.32
N ASP A 390 18.63 2.11 1.10
CA ASP A 390 18.17 3.33 0.40
C ASP A 390 16.90 3.97 0.98
N ASP A 391 16.22 3.26 1.87
CA ASP A 391 14.99 3.66 2.54
C ASP A 391 15.23 4.14 3.98
N VAL A 392 16.45 4.56 4.31
CA VAL A 392 16.78 5.18 5.60
C VAL A 392 16.93 6.70 5.53
N VAL A 393 16.84 7.33 6.68
CA VAL A 393 17.18 8.74 6.88
C VAL A 393 18.09 8.84 8.10
N VAL A 394 19.26 9.44 7.90
CA VAL A 394 20.19 9.76 8.98
C VAL A 394 19.78 11.10 9.61
N GLN A 395 19.49 11.10 10.90
CA GLN A 395 19.02 12.28 11.65
C GLN A 395 20.10 12.89 12.55
N LYS A 396 21.16 12.14 12.87
CA LYS A 396 22.24 12.56 13.77
C LYS A 396 23.59 12.13 13.21
N ASP A 397 24.65 12.77 13.68
CA ASP A 397 26.02 12.35 13.37
C ASP A 397 26.27 10.91 13.84
N VAL A 398 26.65 10.04 12.90
CA VAL A 398 26.85 8.60 13.15
C VAL A 398 28.31 8.22 13.37
N THR A 399 29.24 9.17 13.41
CA THR A 399 30.68 8.88 13.51
C THR A 399 31.05 8.20 14.83
N ALA A 400 30.23 8.38 15.87
CA ALA A 400 30.41 7.70 17.15
C ALA A 400 30.27 6.16 17.05
N LEU A 401 29.67 5.61 15.99
CA LEU A 401 29.67 4.16 15.72
C LEU A 401 31.09 3.59 15.60
N TRP A 402 32.02 4.35 15.00
CA TRP A 402 33.42 3.90 14.84
C TRP A 402 34.19 3.78 16.17
N LYS A 403 33.65 4.38 17.25
CA LYS A 403 34.23 4.31 18.59
C LYS A 403 33.66 3.17 19.42
N ILE A 404 32.62 2.48 18.93
CA ILE A 404 32.04 1.33 19.62
C ILE A 404 33.06 0.19 19.59
N ASP A 405 33.34 -0.39 20.76
CA ASP A 405 34.04 -1.67 20.83
C ASP A 405 33.13 -2.74 20.23
N MET A 406 33.61 -3.51 19.26
CA MET A 406 32.82 -4.55 18.61
C MET A 406 32.90 -5.89 19.34
N ASP A 407 33.67 -6.02 20.43
CA ASP A 407 33.88 -7.27 21.17
C ASP A 407 34.35 -8.43 20.27
N GLY A 408 35.12 -8.10 19.23
CA GLY A 408 35.54 -9.04 18.18
C GLY A 408 34.40 -9.57 17.29
N LYS A 409 33.20 -8.99 17.37
CA LYS A 409 32.04 -9.33 16.54
C LYS A 409 32.11 -8.65 15.17
N VAL A 410 31.41 -9.23 14.20
CA VAL A 410 31.44 -8.82 12.80
C VAL A 410 30.39 -7.76 12.50
N ASN A 411 29.17 -7.93 13.00
CA ASN A 411 28.01 -7.10 12.67
C ASN A 411 27.49 -6.35 13.90
N GLY A 412 27.40 -5.04 13.85
CA GLY A 412 26.74 -4.20 14.83
C GLY A 412 25.34 -3.86 14.33
N ALA A 413 24.30 -4.33 15.01
CA ALA A 413 22.92 -4.12 14.60
C ALA A 413 21.99 -3.93 15.80
N VAL A 414 20.90 -3.18 15.60
CA VAL A 414 19.84 -3.05 16.62
C VAL A 414 18.95 -4.30 16.58
N GLU A 415 18.74 -4.89 17.75
CA GLU A 415 17.84 -6.02 17.94
C GLU A 415 16.38 -5.60 17.83
N THR A 416 15.57 -6.44 17.17
CA THR A 416 14.17 -6.13 16.81
C THR A 416 13.15 -7.00 17.52
N CYS A 417 13.60 -7.95 18.35
CA CYS A 417 12.67 -8.85 19.03
C CYS A 417 11.87 -8.13 20.12
N PHE A 418 10.57 -8.44 20.17
CA PHE A 418 9.66 -8.01 21.22
C PHE A 418 8.78 -9.19 21.63
N GLY A 419 8.93 -9.69 22.86
CA GLY A 419 8.25 -10.91 23.29
C GLY A 419 8.60 -12.11 22.40
N SER A 420 7.62 -12.71 21.72
CA SER A 420 7.80 -13.81 20.76
C SER A 420 8.01 -13.34 19.31
N PHE A 421 7.92 -12.04 19.03
CA PHE A 421 8.06 -11.48 17.67
C PHE A 421 9.51 -11.26 17.29
N HIS A 422 9.78 -11.35 15.98
CA HIS A 422 11.10 -11.13 15.37
C HIS A 422 12.22 -11.99 15.97
N ARG A 423 11.90 -13.24 16.31
CA ARG A 423 12.87 -14.27 16.71
C ARG A 423 13.21 -15.18 15.54
N TYR A 424 14.32 -15.91 15.65
CA TYR A 424 14.81 -16.81 14.59
C TYR A 424 13.76 -17.81 14.11
N ALA A 425 12.90 -18.31 15.01
CA ALA A 425 11.81 -19.22 14.68
C ALA A 425 10.80 -18.67 13.65
N GLN A 426 10.70 -17.35 13.48
CA GLN A 426 9.82 -16.72 12.48
C GLN A 426 10.44 -16.66 11.08
N TYR A 427 11.78 -16.77 10.99
CA TYR A 427 12.54 -16.57 9.76
C TYR A 427 13.04 -17.87 9.14
N MET A 428 13.24 -18.91 9.96
CA MET A 428 13.86 -20.17 9.56
C MET A 428 12.96 -21.36 9.87
N ASN A 429 13.14 -22.44 9.11
CA ASN A 429 12.41 -23.67 9.30
C ASN A 429 13.06 -24.56 10.38
N PHE A 430 12.66 -24.40 11.63
CA PHE A 430 13.16 -25.21 12.76
C PHE A 430 12.69 -26.66 12.78
N SER A 431 11.79 -27.05 11.87
CA SER A 431 11.51 -28.47 11.63
C SER A 431 12.64 -29.15 10.85
N HIS A 432 13.49 -28.38 10.17
CA HIS A 432 14.64 -28.91 9.42
C HIS A 432 15.81 -29.23 10.37
N PRO A 433 16.38 -30.45 10.35
CA PRO A 433 17.45 -30.85 11.27
C PRO A 433 18.67 -29.93 11.27
N LEU A 434 19.13 -29.49 10.08
CA LEU A 434 20.27 -28.58 9.95
C LEU A 434 20.09 -27.23 10.68
N ILE A 435 18.88 -26.68 10.67
CA ILE A 435 18.57 -25.42 11.37
C ILE A 435 18.50 -25.68 12.87
N LYS A 436 17.73 -26.70 13.28
CA LYS A 436 17.52 -27.05 14.68
C LYS A 436 18.83 -27.37 15.43
N GLN A 437 19.81 -27.96 14.75
CA GLN A 437 21.09 -28.33 15.36
C GLN A 437 22.02 -27.13 15.57
N LYS A 438 21.97 -26.11 14.72
CA LYS A 438 22.93 -24.99 14.72
C LYS A 438 22.42 -23.70 15.33
N PHE A 439 21.11 -23.48 15.37
CA PHE A 439 20.52 -22.21 15.79
C PHE A 439 19.54 -22.38 16.95
N ASP A 440 19.41 -21.35 17.78
CA ASP A 440 18.37 -21.29 18.80
C ASP A 440 17.10 -20.64 18.22
N PRO A 441 15.91 -21.30 18.26
CA PRO A 441 14.66 -20.70 17.83
C PRO A 441 14.29 -19.42 18.60
N LYS A 442 14.79 -19.28 19.84
CA LYS A 442 14.55 -18.12 20.69
C LYS A 442 15.57 -17.01 20.49
N ALA A 443 16.60 -17.16 19.68
CA ALA A 443 17.55 -16.08 19.40
C ALA A 443 16.82 -14.83 18.86
N CYS A 444 17.28 -13.67 19.30
CA CYS A 444 16.71 -12.38 18.90
C CYS A 444 17.15 -12.04 17.47
N GLY A 445 16.20 -11.69 16.59
CA GLY A 445 16.53 -11.18 15.27
C GLY A 445 16.87 -9.70 15.29
N TRP A 446 17.74 -9.29 14.38
CA TRP A 446 18.00 -7.89 14.03
C TRP A 446 17.45 -7.60 12.62
N ALA A 447 17.56 -6.36 12.14
CA ALA A 447 17.19 -6.00 10.78
C ALA A 447 18.35 -5.41 10.02
N TYR A 448 18.34 -5.60 8.70
CA TYR A 448 19.12 -4.74 7.82
C TYR A 448 18.52 -3.34 7.75
N GLY A 449 19.32 -2.35 7.38
CA GLY A 449 18.90 -0.96 7.20
C GLY A 449 20.00 -0.01 7.63
N MET A 450 20.53 -0.27 8.82
CA MET A 450 21.76 0.31 9.30
C MET A 450 22.55 -0.77 10.03
N ASN A 451 23.71 -1.13 9.50
CA ASN A 451 24.55 -2.18 10.07
C ASN A 451 26.00 -1.74 10.03
N PHE A 452 26.67 -1.78 11.17
CA PHE A 452 28.08 -1.41 11.30
C PHE A 452 28.94 -2.66 11.24
N PHE A 453 29.76 -2.80 10.21
CA PHE A 453 30.55 -4.02 9.99
C PHE A 453 32.03 -3.82 10.30
N ASP A 454 32.59 -4.76 11.05
CA ASP A 454 34.04 -4.95 11.18
C ASP A 454 34.50 -5.95 10.11
N LEU A 455 35.16 -5.43 9.07
CA LEU A 455 35.57 -6.18 7.89
C LEU A 455 36.77 -7.08 8.18
N ASP A 456 37.60 -6.77 9.18
CA ASP A 456 38.72 -7.63 9.56
C ASP A 456 38.20 -8.88 10.29
N ALA A 457 37.27 -8.68 11.23
CA ALA A 457 36.56 -9.79 11.87
C ALA A 457 35.78 -10.61 10.84
N TRP A 458 35.12 -9.97 9.86
CA TRP A 458 34.41 -10.66 8.79
C TRP A 458 35.32 -11.61 8.01
N ARG A 459 36.50 -11.14 7.59
CA ARG A 459 37.50 -11.95 6.87
C ARG A 459 37.98 -13.11 7.73
N LYS A 460 38.25 -12.86 9.03
CA LYS A 460 38.72 -13.88 9.98
C LYS A 460 37.68 -14.99 10.19
N GLU A 461 36.42 -14.61 10.38
CA GLU A 461 35.30 -15.55 10.59
C GLU A 461 34.77 -16.18 9.29
N LYS A 462 35.28 -15.74 8.13
CA LYS A 462 34.90 -16.25 6.80
C LYS A 462 33.38 -16.17 6.56
N CYS A 463 32.79 -15.03 6.93
CA CYS A 463 31.33 -14.88 6.87
C CYS A 463 30.79 -14.94 5.43
N THR A 464 31.55 -14.53 4.42
CA THR A 464 31.11 -14.65 3.02
C THR A 464 30.99 -16.12 2.59
N GLU A 465 31.92 -16.96 3.03
CA GLU A 465 31.91 -18.40 2.78
C GLU A 465 30.79 -19.09 3.56
N GLN A 466 30.50 -18.67 4.79
CA GLN A 466 29.31 -19.14 5.52
C GLN A 466 28.03 -18.79 4.77
N TYR A 467 27.93 -17.56 4.27
CA TYR A 467 26.80 -17.14 3.45
C TYR A 467 26.66 -18.03 2.20
N HIS A 468 27.76 -18.35 1.51
CA HIS A 468 27.73 -19.24 0.34
C HIS A 468 27.27 -20.65 0.71
N TYR A 469 27.82 -21.22 1.79
CA TYR A 469 27.46 -22.55 2.28
C TYR A 469 25.95 -22.66 2.52
N TRP A 470 25.37 -21.70 3.23
CA TRP A 470 23.94 -21.72 3.52
C TRP A 470 23.07 -21.46 2.29
N GLN A 471 23.48 -20.57 1.39
CA GLN A 471 22.75 -20.35 0.14
C GLN A 471 22.71 -21.58 -0.76
N ASN A 472 23.81 -22.33 -0.82
CA ASN A 472 23.87 -23.60 -1.55
C ASN A 472 22.93 -24.65 -0.95
N LEU A 473 22.88 -24.76 0.38
CA LEU A 473 21.98 -25.70 1.05
C LEU A 473 20.50 -25.31 0.94
N ASN A 474 20.19 -24.03 0.71
CA ASN A 474 18.82 -23.54 0.58
C ASN A 474 18.36 -23.38 -0.88
N GLU A 475 19.00 -24.05 -1.85
CA GLU A 475 18.61 -23.98 -3.26
C GLU A 475 17.13 -24.39 -3.49
N ASN A 476 16.66 -25.38 -2.72
CA ASN A 476 15.26 -25.84 -2.73
C ASN A 476 14.31 -25.04 -1.82
N ARG A 477 14.81 -23.99 -1.14
CA ARG A 477 14.04 -23.10 -0.23
C ARG A 477 13.40 -23.78 0.98
N THR A 478 13.97 -24.88 1.44
CA THR A 478 13.44 -25.65 2.58
C THR A 478 13.92 -25.11 3.94
N LEU A 479 15.07 -24.42 3.99
CA LEU A 479 15.65 -23.86 5.22
C LEU A 479 15.03 -22.51 5.58
N TRP A 480 14.83 -21.65 4.58
CA TRP A 480 14.01 -20.43 4.66
C TRP A 480 13.41 -20.11 3.30
N LYS A 481 12.31 -19.35 3.29
CA LYS A 481 11.54 -19.11 2.07
C LYS A 481 12.19 -18.07 1.15
N LEU A 482 12.35 -16.83 1.65
CA LEU A 482 12.73 -15.66 0.83
C LEU A 482 13.40 -14.55 1.63
N GLY A 483 14.03 -13.64 0.89
CA GLY A 483 14.65 -12.43 1.40
C GLY A 483 16.09 -12.64 1.85
N THR A 484 16.75 -11.52 2.14
CA THR A 484 18.16 -11.50 2.59
C THR A 484 18.31 -11.47 4.09
N LEU A 485 17.24 -11.18 4.85
CA LEU A 485 17.32 -11.18 6.31
C LEU A 485 17.58 -12.58 6.90
N PRO A 486 16.85 -13.66 6.53
CA PRO A 486 17.16 -14.99 7.06
C PRO A 486 18.61 -15.45 6.82
N PRO A 487 19.20 -15.34 5.61
CA PRO A 487 20.60 -15.67 5.42
C PRO A 487 21.53 -14.72 6.18
N GLY A 488 21.17 -13.44 6.38
CA GLY A 488 21.88 -12.52 7.27
C GLY A 488 21.96 -13.01 8.71
N LEU A 489 20.82 -13.35 9.30
CA LEU A 489 20.72 -13.88 10.66
C LEU A 489 21.53 -15.17 10.84
N ILE A 490 21.54 -16.02 9.81
CA ILE A 490 22.30 -17.27 9.79
C ILE A 490 23.81 -17.00 9.70
N THR A 491 24.23 -16.15 8.75
CA THR A 491 25.64 -15.83 8.51
C THR A 491 26.30 -15.16 9.71
N PHE A 492 25.59 -14.25 10.39
CA PHE A 492 26.11 -13.52 11.54
C PHE A 492 25.65 -14.05 12.89
N TYR A 493 25.20 -15.32 12.93
CA TYR A 493 24.78 -15.94 14.18
C TYR A 493 25.95 -16.00 15.17
N SER A 494 25.73 -15.53 16.40
CA SER A 494 26.77 -15.40 17.44
C SER A 494 27.94 -14.44 17.13
N THR A 495 27.97 -13.83 15.94
CA THR A 495 28.95 -12.79 15.53
C THR A 495 28.31 -11.41 15.36
N THR A 496 27.09 -11.22 15.89
CA THR A 496 26.42 -9.92 15.95
C THR A 496 26.55 -9.31 17.34
N LYS A 497 26.96 -8.04 17.41
CA LYS A 497 26.90 -7.19 18.61
C LYS A 497 25.59 -6.39 18.61
N PRO A 498 24.77 -6.49 19.67
CA PRO A 498 23.58 -5.67 19.78
C PRO A 498 23.96 -4.20 20.02
N LEU A 499 23.40 -3.30 19.20
CA LEU A 499 23.53 -1.86 19.37
C LEU A 499 22.34 -1.30 20.15
N ASP A 500 22.56 -0.17 20.81
CA ASP A 500 21.49 0.58 21.48
C ASP A 500 20.37 0.98 20.51
N LYS A 501 19.11 0.91 20.97
CA LYS A 501 17.93 1.19 20.12
C LYS A 501 17.91 2.61 19.55
N SER A 502 18.59 3.56 20.18
CA SER A 502 18.72 4.93 19.66
C SER A 502 19.54 5.01 18.38
N TRP A 503 20.23 3.95 17.96
CA TRP A 503 20.98 3.97 16.70
C TRP A 503 20.09 3.78 15.47
N HIS A 504 19.09 2.89 15.54
CA HIS A 504 18.28 2.49 14.39
C HIS A 504 16.84 2.18 14.81
N VAL A 505 15.89 2.99 14.35
CA VAL A 505 14.45 2.76 14.52
C VAL A 505 13.83 2.39 13.19
N LEU A 506 13.14 1.25 13.16
CA LEU A 506 12.51 0.67 11.98
C LEU A 506 11.00 0.59 12.11
N GLY A 507 10.35 0.42 10.97
CA GLY A 507 8.92 0.14 10.81
C GLY A 507 8.15 1.33 10.24
N LEU A 508 8.83 2.42 9.84
CA LEU A 508 8.17 3.61 9.30
C LEU A 508 7.54 3.36 7.92
N GLY A 509 7.70 2.17 7.32
CA GLY A 509 7.03 1.75 6.09
C GLY A 509 5.90 0.74 6.29
N TYR A 510 5.51 0.39 7.53
CA TYR A 510 4.34 -0.48 7.79
C TYR A 510 3.68 -0.35 9.17
N ASN A 511 4.36 0.21 10.19
CA ASN A 511 3.87 0.30 11.56
C ASN A 511 3.52 1.76 11.92
N PRO A 512 2.24 2.14 11.96
CA PRO A 512 1.83 3.50 12.31
C PRO A 512 1.95 3.81 13.81
N SER A 513 2.21 2.81 14.66
CA SER A 513 2.19 2.94 16.13
C SER A 513 3.55 3.26 16.76
N ILE A 514 4.59 3.48 15.94
CA ILE A 514 5.93 3.84 16.45
C ILE A 514 5.86 5.23 17.10
N SER A 515 6.45 5.36 18.29
CA SER A 515 6.44 6.63 19.03
C SER A 515 7.26 7.70 18.32
N MET A 516 6.74 8.93 18.28
CA MET A 516 7.50 10.07 17.77
C MET A 516 8.73 10.38 18.63
N ASP A 517 8.71 10.06 19.93
CA ASP A 517 9.86 10.23 20.81
C ASP A 517 10.99 9.25 20.47
N GLU A 518 10.65 7.99 20.15
CA GLU A 518 11.61 7.00 19.67
C GLU A 518 12.23 7.47 18.35
N ILE A 519 11.39 7.95 17.43
CA ILE A 519 11.83 8.50 16.14
C ILE A 519 12.76 9.71 16.34
N GLN A 520 12.43 10.66 17.21
CA GLN A 520 13.25 11.85 17.45
C GLN A 520 14.60 11.51 18.10
N ASN A 521 14.62 10.48 18.96
CA ASN A 521 15.83 10.05 19.64
C ASN A 521 16.73 9.18 18.75
N ALA A 522 16.21 8.59 17.69
CA ALA A 522 16.96 7.74 16.77
C ALA A 522 18.00 8.51 15.93
N ALA A 523 19.19 7.95 15.78
CA ALA A 523 20.22 8.43 14.85
C ALA A 523 19.86 8.11 13.39
N VAL A 524 19.28 6.94 13.14
CA VAL A 524 18.80 6.52 11.82
C VAL A 524 17.35 6.01 11.93
N VAL A 525 16.47 6.50 11.05
CA VAL A 525 15.09 6.01 10.93
C VAL A 525 14.91 5.29 9.60
N HIS A 526 14.13 4.21 9.62
CA HIS A 526 14.06 3.27 8.50
C HIS A 526 12.62 3.04 8.06
N PHE A 527 12.35 3.36 6.79
CA PHE A 527 11.08 3.15 6.11
C PHE A 527 10.97 1.73 5.51
N ASN A 528 11.47 0.71 6.23
CA ASN A 528 11.31 -0.67 5.82
C ASN A 528 9.82 -1.05 5.74
N GLY A 529 9.48 -1.93 4.80
CA GLY A 529 8.09 -2.23 4.44
C GLY A 529 7.69 -1.67 3.07
N ASN A 530 6.39 -1.69 2.80
CA ASN A 530 5.84 -1.37 1.47
C ASN A 530 5.47 0.11 1.33
N MET A 531 5.17 0.81 2.42
CA MET A 531 4.69 2.20 2.40
C MET A 531 5.88 3.17 2.39
N LYS A 532 6.66 3.14 1.31
CA LYS A 532 7.83 4.00 1.14
C LYS A 532 7.45 5.48 1.02
N PRO A 533 8.29 6.42 1.49
CA PRO A 533 7.94 7.84 1.54
C PRO A 533 7.86 8.52 0.17
N TRP A 534 8.47 7.94 -0.86
CA TRP A 534 8.37 8.38 -2.26
C TRP A 534 7.18 7.77 -3.02
N LEU A 535 6.33 6.98 -2.35
CA LEU A 535 5.11 6.40 -2.94
C LEU A 535 3.87 7.10 -2.37
N ASP A 536 2.79 7.11 -3.15
CA ASP A 536 1.50 7.70 -2.74
C ASP A 536 0.86 6.93 -1.57
N ILE A 537 1.21 5.65 -1.43
CA ILE A 537 0.80 4.80 -0.30
C ILE A 537 1.65 5.01 0.95
N GLY A 538 2.63 5.93 0.93
CA GLY A 538 3.46 6.25 2.08
C GLY A 538 2.66 6.81 3.25
N MET A 539 3.08 6.53 4.49
CA MET A 539 2.40 7.04 5.68
C MET A 539 2.64 8.55 5.83
N ASN A 540 1.56 9.34 5.69
CA ASN A 540 1.63 10.81 5.76
C ASN A 540 2.27 11.35 7.05
N GLN A 541 2.10 10.66 8.17
CA GLN A 541 2.69 11.08 9.45
C GLN A 541 4.22 11.03 9.47
N PHE A 542 4.85 10.09 8.74
CA PHE A 542 6.31 9.93 8.73
C PHE A 542 6.97 10.54 7.49
N ARG A 543 6.20 10.82 6.44
CA ARG A 543 6.68 11.40 5.18
C ARG A 543 7.55 12.67 5.37
N PRO A 544 7.22 13.61 6.29
CA PRO A 544 8.05 14.81 6.53
C PRO A 544 9.49 14.52 6.95
N LEU A 545 9.76 13.37 7.59
CA LEU A 545 11.12 12.99 8.01
C LEU A 545 12.02 12.74 6.80
N TRP A 546 11.45 12.29 5.68
CA TRP A 546 12.17 11.99 4.45
C TRP A 546 12.16 13.18 3.47
N THR A 547 11.02 13.84 3.28
CA THR A 547 10.90 14.94 2.31
C THR A 547 11.77 16.14 2.64
N LYS A 548 12.10 16.38 3.91
CA LYS A 548 13.03 17.47 4.32
C LYS A 548 14.46 17.33 3.80
N TYR A 549 14.83 16.17 3.28
CA TYR A 549 16.15 15.88 2.68
C TYR A 549 16.08 15.69 1.15
N VAL A 550 14.89 15.86 0.55
CA VAL A 550 14.75 15.93 -0.90
C VAL A 550 15.20 17.31 -1.37
N ASP A 551 16.05 17.34 -2.40
CA ASP A 551 16.58 18.56 -2.97
C ASP A 551 15.58 19.17 -3.97
N TYR A 552 14.57 19.88 -3.47
CA TYR A 552 13.55 20.51 -4.32
C TYR A 552 14.08 21.69 -5.13
N ASP A 553 15.31 22.17 -4.87
CA ASP A 553 15.94 23.21 -5.67
C ASP A 553 16.58 22.64 -6.95
N ASN A 554 16.85 21.33 -6.97
CA ASN A 554 17.35 20.63 -8.15
C ASN A 554 16.34 20.69 -9.31
N GLU A 555 16.79 21.18 -10.46
CA GLU A 555 15.97 21.36 -11.66
C GLU A 555 15.31 20.05 -12.13
N PHE A 556 16.05 18.93 -12.12
CA PHE A 556 15.53 17.64 -12.56
C PHE A 556 14.42 17.13 -11.63
N ILE A 557 14.53 17.38 -10.32
CA ILE A 557 13.51 17.01 -9.34
C ILE A 557 12.25 17.86 -9.55
N ARG A 558 12.40 19.17 -9.78
CA ARG A 558 11.27 20.08 -10.06
C ARG A 558 10.53 19.70 -11.34
N LEU A 559 11.26 19.42 -12.42
CA LEU A 559 10.67 19.09 -13.72
C LEU A 559 9.90 17.76 -13.71
N CYS A 560 10.19 16.87 -12.77
CA CYS A 560 9.54 15.57 -12.64
C CYS A 560 8.41 15.54 -11.59
N ASN A 561 7.96 16.72 -11.12
CA ASN A 561 6.80 16.89 -10.23
C ASN A 561 6.86 16.05 -8.94
N PHE A 562 8.04 15.97 -8.31
CA PHE A 562 8.10 15.52 -6.93
C PHE A 562 7.56 16.63 -6.04
N GLY A 563 6.27 16.56 -5.68
CA GLY A 563 5.64 17.52 -4.76
C GLY A 563 4.68 18.51 -5.41
N ALA A 564 3.57 17.99 -5.95
CA ALA A 564 2.30 18.71 -5.99
C ALA A 564 1.33 18.04 -5.01
#